data_AF-A0A656K398-F1
#
_entry.id   AF-A0A656K398-F1
#
_cell.length_a   1.000
_cell.length_b   1.000
_cell.length_c   1.000
_cell.angle_alpha   90.00
_cell.angle_beta   90.00
_cell.angle_gamma   90.00
#
_symmetry.space_group_name_H-M   'P 1'
#
loop_
_entity.id
_entity.type
_entity.pdbx_description
1 polymer ?
#
loop_
_entity_poly.entity_id
_entity_poly.type
_entity_poly.pdbx_seq_one_letter_code
_entity_poly.pdbx_strand_id
1 'polypeptide(L)' 'MSTQGLLSERAIILAPRGRDSQIALRILNEAGYPATAAADLFELVKELTAGAGLAIIADEALRNGDINPLLAL' A
#
# COMPACT_ATOMS: atom_id res chain seq x y z
N MET A 1 14.60 14.18 -15.73
CA MET A 1 13.61 13.78 -14.71
C MET A 1 13.88 12.34 -14.38
N SER A 2 14.41 12.07 -13.19
CA SER A 2 14.77 10.72 -12.78
C SER A 2 13.50 9.88 -12.64
N THR A 3 13.35 8.87 -13.48
CA THR A 3 12.26 7.89 -13.45
C THR A 3 12.19 7.11 -12.13
N GLN A 4 13.20 7.26 -11.25
CA GLN A 4 13.27 6.71 -9.89
C GLN A 4 12.33 7.40 -8.87
N GLY A 5 11.77 8.59 -9.18
CA GLY A 5 10.88 9.31 -8.26
C GLY A 5 9.48 8.68 -8.14
N LEU A 6 8.88 8.25 -9.25
CA LEU A 6 7.46 7.85 -9.28
C LEU A 6 7.14 6.57 -8.49
N LEU A 7 8.08 5.63 -8.41
CA LEU A 7 7.92 4.43 -7.57
C LEU A 7 8.01 4.80 -6.09
N SER A 8 8.95 5.68 -5.73
CA SER A 8 9.14 6.16 -4.36
C SER A 8 7.95 7.02 -3.86
N GLU A 9 7.16 7.59 -4.76
CA GLU A 9 5.95 8.35 -4.44
C GLU A 9 4.69 7.47 -4.36
N ARG A 10 4.78 6.19 -4.75
CA ARG A 10 3.64 5.29 -4.81
C ARG A 10 3.26 4.76 -3.44
N ALA A 11 1.98 4.93 -3.09
CA ALA A 11 1.37 4.39 -1.89
C ALA A 11 0.74 3.02 -2.12
N ILE A 12 0.94 2.08 -1.19
CA ILE A 12 0.23 0.80 -1.18
C ILE A 12 -0.75 0.78 -0.03
N ILE A 13 -2.02 0.53 -0.32
CA ILE A 13 -3.10 0.55 0.66
C ILE A 13 -3.54 -0.89 0.95
N LEU A 14 -3.40 -1.32 2.19
CA LEU A 14 -3.95 -2.58 2.67
C LEU A 14 -5.10 -2.29 3.63
N ALA A 15 -6.32 -2.21 3.09
CA ALA A 15 -7.55 -2.13 3.86
C ALA A 15 -8.56 -3.14 3.27
N PRO A 16 -8.43 -4.44 3.60
CA PRO A 16 -9.13 -5.54 2.93
C PRO A 16 -10.63 -5.61 3.27
N ARG A 17 -11.10 -4.81 4.23
CA ARG A 17 -12.51 -4.78 4.66
C ARG A 17 -13.17 -3.48 4.22
N GLY A 18 -14.41 -3.59 3.73
CA GLY A 18 -15.23 -2.42 3.44
C GLY A 18 -14.74 -1.63 2.22
N ARG A 19 -14.77 -0.29 2.33
CA ARG A 19 -14.53 0.64 1.20
C ARG A 19 -13.28 1.50 1.40
N ASP A 20 -12.54 1.27 2.47
CA ASP A 20 -11.47 2.16 2.91
C ASP A 20 -10.35 2.23 1.87
N SER A 21 -9.99 1.09 1.27
CA SER A 21 -9.05 1.05 0.14
C SER A 21 -9.52 1.91 -1.04
N GLN A 22 -10.81 1.86 -1.39
CA GLN A 22 -11.37 2.67 -2.49
C GLN A 22 -11.39 4.16 -2.16
N ILE A 23 -11.68 4.51 -0.91
CA ILE A 23 -11.70 5.91 -0.45
C ILE A 23 -10.29 6.47 -0.45
N ALA A 24 -9.32 5.76 0.15
CA ALA A 24 -7.92 6.16 0.18
C ALA A 24 -7.35 6.30 -1.24
N LEU A 25 -7.65 5.36 -2.14
CA LEU A 25 -7.27 5.46 -3.56
C LEU A 25 -7.81 6.74 -4.21
N ARG A 26 -9.09 7.07 -3.99
CA ARG A 26 -9.66 8.30 -4.55
C ARG A 26 -8.98 9.56 -4.01
N ILE A 27 -8.79 9.65 -2.70
CA ILE A 27 -8.14 10.80 -2.06
C ILE A 27 -6.73 11.01 -2.62
N LEU A 28 -5.94 9.93 -2.73
CA LEU A 28 -4.58 10.02 -3.26
C LEU A 28 -4.56 10.37 -4.76
N ASN A 29 -5.44 9.77 -5.55
CA ASN A 29 -5.56 10.08 -6.97
C ASN A 29 -5.99 11.54 -7.21
N GLU A 30 -6.95 12.06 -6.44
CA GLU A 30 -7.38 13.46 -6.49
C GLU A 30 -6.25 14.42 -6.12
N ALA A 31 -5.36 14.00 -5.22
CA ALA A 31 -4.18 14.76 -4.82
C ALA A 31 -2.95 14.54 -5.75
N GLY A 32 -3.07 13.70 -6.79
CA GLY A 32 -2.00 13.42 -7.75
C GLY A 32 -0.92 12.44 -7.27
N TYR A 33 -1.15 11.70 -6.19
CA TYR A 33 -0.23 10.69 -5.70
C TYR A 33 -0.58 9.30 -6.26
N PRO A 34 0.38 8.58 -6.88
CA PRO A 34 0.14 7.24 -7.38
C PRO A 34 -0.17 6.28 -6.21
N ALA A 35 -1.21 5.47 -6.34
CA ALA A 35 -1.59 4.53 -5.29
C ALA A 35 -2.17 3.22 -5.84
N THR A 36 -2.02 2.14 -5.08
CA THR A 36 -2.59 0.82 -5.42
C THR A 36 -3.11 0.16 -4.16
N ALA A 37 -4.23 -0.55 -4.24
CA ALA A 37 -4.73 -1.37 -3.14
C ALA A 37 -4.13 -2.78 -3.21
N ALA A 38 -3.54 -3.25 -2.12
CA ALA A 38 -3.11 -4.63 -1.95
C ALA A 38 -4.24 -5.46 -1.33
N ALA A 39 -4.38 -6.71 -1.78
CA ALA A 39 -5.36 -7.65 -1.27
C ALA A 39 -4.96 -8.23 0.10
N ASP A 40 -3.66 -8.39 0.34
CA ASP A 40 -3.12 -8.97 1.57
C ASP A 40 -1.71 -8.44 1.91
N LEU A 41 -1.15 -8.92 3.03
CA LEU A 41 0.19 -8.56 3.50
C LEU A 41 1.30 -9.05 2.56
N PHE A 42 1.09 -10.15 1.83
CA PHE A 42 2.09 -10.65 0.89
C PHE A 42 2.21 -9.72 -0.33
N GLU A 43 1.08 -9.32 -0.89
CA GLU A 43 1.04 -8.34 -1.98
C GLU A 43 1.59 -6.98 -1.53
N LEU A 44 1.25 -6.54 -0.31
CA LEU A 44 1.81 -5.32 0.26
C LEU A 44 3.35 -5.36 0.29
N VAL A 45 3.93 -6.43 0.84
CA VAL A 45 5.39 -6.61 0.95
C VAL A 45 6.06 -6.69 -0.42
N LYS A 46 5.45 -7.40 -1.37
CA LYS A 46 5.92 -7.45 -2.75
C LYS A 46 6.00 -6.06 -3.38
N GLU A 47 4.96 -5.24 -3.21
CA GLU A 47 4.92 -3.90 -3.80
C GLU A 47 5.89 -2.92 -3.12
N LEU A 48 6.09 -3.05 -1.80
CA LEU A 48 7.13 -2.34 -1.06
C LEU A 48 8.53 -2.73 -1.54
N THR A 49 8.78 -4.03 -1.73
CA THR A 49 10.06 -4.54 -2.25
C THR A 49 10.32 -4.06 -3.69
N ALA A 50 9.27 -3.86 -4.48
CA ALA A 50 9.33 -3.26 -5.81
C ALA A 50 9.61 -1.74 -5.80
N GLY A 51 9.77 -1.13 -4.62
CA GLY A 51 10.18 0.26 -4.46
C GLY A 51 9.06 1.25 -4.19
N ALA A 52 7.88 0.79 -3.74
CA ALA A 52 6.87 1.71 -3.20
C ALA A 52 7.42 2.44 -1.96
N GLY A 53 7.21 3.75 -1.86
CA GLY A 53 7.76 4.54 -0.75
C GLY A 53 6.87 4.66 0.47
N LEU A 54 5.62 4.21 0.41
CA LEU A 54 4.63 4.34 1.48
C LEU A 54 3.68 3.15 1.52
N ALA A 55 3.37 2.66 2.73
CA ALA A 55 2.25 1.77 2.99
C ALA A 55 1.22 2.43 3.92
N ILE A 56 -0.06 2.29 3.59
CA ILE A 56 -1.21 2.64 4.44
C ILE A 56 -1.90 1.34 4.81
N ILE A 57 -1.89 0.98 6.08
CA ILE A 57 -2.41 -0.32 6.55
C ILE A 57 -3.54 -0.06 7.54
N ALA A 58 -4.71 -0.65 7.29
CA ALA A 58 -5.82 -0.60 8.23
C ALA A 58 -5.57 -1.57 9.40
N ASP A 59 -5.98 -1.18 10.61
CA ASP A 59 -5.70 -1.94 11.84
C ASP A 59 -6.23 -3.38 11.78
N GLU A 60 -7.37 -3.61 11.14
CA GLU A 60 -7.93 -4.95 10.96
C GLU A 60 -7.07 -5.87 10.08
N ALA A 61 -6.27 -5.31 9.18
CA ALA A 61 -5.38 -6.09 8.32
C ALA A 61 -4.21 -6.67 9.12
N LEU A 62 -3.71 -5.91 10.09
CA LEU A 62 -2.66 -6.36 11.01
C LEU A 62 -3.19 -7.37 12.02
N ARG A 63 -4.42 -7.18 12.53
CA ARG A 63 -5.01 -8.09 13.52
C ARG A 63 -5.36 -9.47 12.97
N ASN A 64 -5.76 -9.54 11.70
CA ASN A 64 -6.28 -10.77 11.09
C ASN A 64 -5.34 -11.39 10.05
N GLY A 65 -4.25 -10.71 9.70
CA GLY A 65 -3.26 -11.17 8.72
C GLY A 65 -2.00 -11.76 9.35
N ASP A 66 -1.26 -12.56 8.58
CA ASP A 66 0.08 -12.99 8.96
C ASP A 66 1.07 -11.85 8.75
N ILE A 67 1.57 -11.26 9.84
CA ILE A 67 2.50 -10.12 9.83
C ILE A 67 3.96 -10.52 9.59
N ASN A 68 4.29 -11.81 9.61
CA ASN A 68 5.68 -12.27 9.44
C ASN A 68 6.36 -11.75 8.16
N PRO A 69 5.68 -11.67 6.99
CA PRO A 69 6.28 -11.10 5.78
C PRO A 69 6.75 -9.65 5.96
N LEU A 70 6.06 -8.85 6.77
CA LEU A 70 6.38 -7.44 7.00
C LEU A 70 7.60 -7.27 7.92
N LEU A 71 7.83 -8.23 8.82
CA LEU A 71 9.02 -8.27 9.68
C LEU A 71 10.29 -8.66 8.93
N ALA A 72 10.16 -9.18 7.71
CA ALA A 72 11.25 -9.66 6.87
C ALA A 72 11.60 -8.71 5.71
N LEU A 73 10.99 -7.52 5.66
CA LEU A 73 11.27 -6.46 4.69
C LEU A 73 12.69 -5.87 4.82
#